data_AF-A0A2G0W6N2-F1
#
_entry.id   AF-A0A2G0W6N2-F1
#
_cell.length_a   1.000
_cell.length_b   1.000
_cell.length_c   1.000
_cell.angle_alpha   90.00
_cell.angle_beta   90.00
_cell.angle_gamma   90.00
#
_symmetry.space_group_name_H-M   'P 1'
#
loop_
_entity.id
_entity.type
_entity.pdbx_description
1 polymer ?
#
loop_
_entity_poly.entity_id
_entity_poly.type
_entity_poly.pdbx_seq_one_letter_code
_entity_poly.pdbx_strand_id
1 'polypeptide(L)'
;MQRYGLGVVEDPLTNLDKTLIMYNDGSVESISPDEFGKNIRIAFEKLCHDAWEVFPRPHEPMFTERARELDKSSVLDRIKTLGLSRLQQAQINSYMALYAGETTDKFGLPGVLKLFACGGWNYDAFMDTETHYRIQGGTIGLINAMLADSGAEVRMSVPVTAVEQVNGGVKIKTDDGEIITAGVVVMTVPLNTYKHIGFTPALSKGKQRFIKEGQLSKGAKLYVHVKQNLGRVFAFADEQQPLNWVQTHDYSDELGTILSITIARKETIDVNDRDAVTREVQKMFPGVEVLGTAAYDWTADPFSLGAWAAYGVGQLSRLKDLQAAEGRILFAGAETSNGWHANIDGAVESGLRAGREVKQLLS
;
A
#
# COMPACT_ATOMS: atom_id res chain seq x y z
N MET A 1 13.45 6.15 -12.61
CA MET A 1 13.99 5.01 -13.37
C MET A 1 14.84 5.46 -14.56
N GLN A 2 14.31 6.29 -15.47
CA GLN A 2 15.07 6.80 -16.64
C GLN A 2 16.47 7.33 -16.34
N ARG A 3 16.65 8.13 -15.28
CA ARG A 3 17.96 8.67 -14.85
C ARG A 3 19.03 7.58 -14.68
N TYR A 4 18.63 6.41 -14.18
CA TYR A 4 19.54 5.29 -13.87
C TYR A 4 19.49 4.19 -14.92
N GLY A 5 18.84 4.41 -16.08
CA GLY A 5 18.79 3.45 -17.18
C GLY A 5 18.09 2.13 -16.86
N LEU A 6 17.18 2.10 -15.88
CA LEU A 6 16.47 0.89 -15.48
C LEU A 6 15.20 0.71 -16.33
N GLY A 7 15.09 -0.43 -17.01
CA GLY A 7 13.89 -0.86 -17.72
C GLY A 7 12.82 -1.46 -16.81
N VAL A 8 11.83 -2.09 -17.42
CA VAL A 8 10.76 -2.84 -16.73
C VAL A 8 10.88 -4.34 -17.00
N VAL A 9 10.34 -5.15 -16.10
CA VAL A 9 10.08 -6.58 -16.28
C VAL A 9 8.58 -6.78 -16.24
N GLU A 10 8.02 -7.25 -17.34
CA GLU A 10 6.58 -7.52 -17.48
C GLU A 10 6.22 -8.82 -16.76
N ASP A 11 5.19 -8.77 -15.91
CA ASP A 11 4.59 -9.96 -15.31
C ASP A 11 3.40 -10.44 -16.16
N PRO A 12 3.28 -11.75 -16.43
CA PRO A 12 2.25 -12.27 -17.33
C PRO A 12 0.86 -12.23 -16.67
N LEU A 13 0.17 -11.10 -16.82
CA LEU A 13 -1.17 -10.86 -16.25
C LEU A 13 -2.34 -11.17 -17.20
N THR A 14 -2.05 -11.49 -18.46
CA THR A 14 -3.07 -11.67 -19.50
C THR A 14 -3.40 -13.13 -19.75
N ASN A 15 -4.59 -13.39 -20.30
CA ASN A 15 -5.09 -14.71 -20.67
C ASN A 15 -5.12 -15.72 -19.51
N LEU A 16 -5.69 -15.34 -18.36
CA LEU A 16 -5.80 -16.21 -17.17
C LEU A 16 -6.48 -17.55 -17.50
N ASP A 17 -5.97 -18.64 -16.92
CA ASP A 17 -6.53 -19.99 -17.09
C ASP A 17 -7.69 -20.24 -16.11
N LYS A 18 -7.69 -19.56 -14.96
CA LYS A 18 -8.74 -19.66 -13.94
C LYS A 18 -8.89 -18.37 -13.14
N THR A 19 -10.14 -17.95 -12.92
CA THR A 19 -10.50 -16.85 -12.02
C THR A 19 -11.49 -17.31 -10.96
N LEU A 20 -11.21 -16.99 -9.69
CA LEU A 20 -12.03 -17.41 -8.55
C LEU A 20 -12.50 -16.22 -7.72
N ILE A 21 -13.67 -16.36 -7.10
CA ILE A 21 -14.12 -15.51 -5.99
C ILE A 21 -14.43 -16.40 -4.79
N MET A 22 -13.89 -16.04 -3.63
CA MET A 22 -14.29 -16.60 -2.34
C MET A 22 -15.12 -15.56 -1.59
N TYR A 23 -16.37 -15.90 -1.27
CA TYR A 23 -17.27 -15.03 -0.54
C TYR A 23 -16.98 -15.06 0.97
N ASN A 24 -17.57 -14.15 1.74
CA ASN A 24 -17.39 -14.07 3.19
C ASN A 24 -17.75 -15.36 3.95
N ASP A 25 -18.69 -16.16 3.43
CA ASP A 25 -19.05 -17.47 4.00
C ASP A 25 -18.02 -18.59 3.72
N GLY A 26 -16.98 -18.28 2.93
CA GLY A 26 -15.94 -19.22 2.52
C GLY A 26 -16.29 -20.07 1.31
N SER A 27 -17.46 -19.89 0.69
CA SER A 27 -17.79 -20.54 -0.58
C SER A 27 -16.92 -19.99 -1.71
N VAL A 28 -16.40 -20.89 -2.55
CA VAL A 28 -15.55 -20.56 -3.70
C VAL A 28 -16.33 -20.81 -4.98
N GLU A 29 -16.33 -19.84 -5.88
CA GLU A 29 -16.97 -19.93 -7.18
C GLU A 29 -15.92 -19.68 -8.28
N SER A 30 -15.90 -20.57 -9.28
CA SER A 30 -15.07 -20.39 -10.47
C SER A 30 -15.87 -19.66 -11.53
N ILE A 31 -15.34 -18.54 -11.99
CA ILE A 31 -15.95 -17.70 -13.02
C ILE A 31 -15.07 -17.77 -14.27
N SER A 32 -15.67 -17.66 -15.46
CA SER A 32 -14.88 -17.48 -16.69
C SER A 32 -14.06 -16.19 -16.60
N PRO A 33 -12.76 -16.18 -16.99
CA PRO A 33 -11.92 -14.99 -16.94
C PRO A 33 -12.53 -13.75 -17.59
N ASP A 34 -13.20 -13.92 -18.73
CA ASP A 34 -13.87 -12.81 -19.44
C ASP A 34 -15.00 -12.19 -18.59
N GLU A 35 -15.85 -13.03 -17.99
CA GLU A 35 -16.96 -12.55 -17.15
C GLU A 35 -16.45 -12.00 -15.82
N PHE A 36 -15.39 -12.58 -15.28
CA PHE A 36 -14.74 -12.07 -14.07
C PHE A 36 -14.22 -10.65 -14.30
N GLY A 37 -13.48 -10.44 -15.39
CA GLY A 37 -12.94 -9.15 -15.81
C GLY A 37 -14.01 -8.10 -16.10
N LYS A 38 -15.06 -8.48 -16.84
CA LYS A 38 -16.21 -7.58 -17.10
C LYS A 38 -16.89 -7.13 -15.82
N ASN A 39 -17.12 -8.04 -14.87
CA ASN A 39 -17.84 -7.70 -13.63
C ASN A 39 -17.02 -6.78 -12.70
N ILE A 40 -15.71 -7.02 -12.53
CA ILE A 40 -14.89 -6.10 -11.74
C ILE A 40 -14.78 -4.74 -12.42
N ARG A 41 -14.68 -4.68 -13.76
CA ARG A 41 -14.69 -3.40 -14.50
C ARG A 41 -15.97 -2.60 -14.24
N ILE A 42 -17.15 -3.23 -14.39
CA ILE A 42 -18.44 -2.59 -14.12
C ILE A 42 -18.49 -2.03 -12.70
N ALA A 43 -18.06 -2.82 -11.70
CA ALA A 43 -18.09 -2.41 -10.31
C ALA A 43 -17.12 -1.25 -10.03
N PHE A 44 -15.92 -1.29 -10.60
CA PHE A 44 -14.88 -0.28 -10.39
C PHE A 44 -15.22 1.05 -11.08
N GLU A 45 -15.68 1.02 -12.33
CA GLU A 45 -16.12 2.22 -13.06
C GLU A 45 -17.31 2.89 -12.36
N LYS A 46 -18.24 2.10 -11.80
CA LYS A 46 -19.32 2.63 -10.95
C LYS A 46 -18.80 3.26 -9.65
N LEU A 47 -17.85 2.61 -8.98
CA LEU A 47 -17.24 3.16 -7.76
C LEU A 47 -16.56 4.50 -8.03
N CYS A 48 -15.86 4.63 -9.17
CA CYS A 48 -15.05 5.78 -9.53
C CYS A 48 -15.72 6.77 -10.49
N HIS A 49 -17.03 6.68 -10.69
CA HIS A 49 -17.76 7.42 -11.72
C HIS A 49 -17.59 8.96 -11.68
N ASP A 50 -17.36 9.53 -10.49
CA ASP A 50 -17.22 10.97 -10.27
C ASP A 50 -15.75 11.41 -10.10
N ALA A 51 -14.77 10.53 -10.30
CA ALA A 51 -13.36 10.84 -10.05
C ALA A 51 -12.85 12.07 -10.83
N TRP A 52 -13.34 12.30 -12.04
CA TRP A 52 -12.96 13.48 -12.83
C TRP A 52 -13.50 14.80 -12.25
N GLU A 53 -14.74 14.78 -11.74
CA GLU A 53 -15.36 15.94 -11.06
C GLU A 53 -14.68 16.21 -9.71
N VAL A 54 -14.43 15.15 -8.94
CA VAL A 54 -13.87 15.25 -7.58
C VAL A 54 -12.38 15.63 -7.63
N PHE A 55 -11.62 15.00 -8.53
CA PHE A 55 -10.17 15.14 -8.65
C PHE A 55 -9.75 15.55 -10.08
N PRO A 56 -10.10 16.75 -10.56
CA PRO A 56 -9.57 17.26 -11.82
C PRO A 56 -8.05 17.54 -11.74
N ARG A 57 -7.50 17.58 -10.50
CA ARG A 57 -6.08 17.76 -10.20
C ARG A 57 -5.67 16.75 -9.11
N PRO A 58 -5.38 15.49 -9.44
CA PRO A 58 -5.16 14.44 -8.43
C PRO A 58 -3.93 14.70 -7.52
N HIS A 59 -2.95 15.48 -7.99
CA HIS A 59 -1.81 15.92 -7.18
C HIS A 59 -2.09 17.16 -6.30
N GLU A 60 -3.33 17.67 -6.32
CA GLU A 60 -3.85 18.69 -5.40
C GLU A 60 -5.15 18.13 -4.74
N PRO A 61 -5.05 17.15 -3.80
CA PRO A 61 -6.19 16.32 -3.42
C PRO A 61 -7.39 17.10 -2.84
N MET A 62 -7.15 18.26 -2.26
CA MET A 62 -8.17 19.12 -1.66
C MET A 62 -8.51 20.33 -2.54
N PHE A 63 -8.33 20.22 -3.86
CA PHE A 63 -8.64 21.29 -4.81
C PHE A 63 -10.15 21.60 -4.89
N THR A 64 -11.01 20.57 -4.78
CA THR A 64 -12.46 20.73 -4.84
C THR A 64 -13.10 20.59 -3.45
N GLU A 65 -14.17 21.35 -3.19
CA GLU A 65 -15.00 21.15 -1.98
C GLU A 65 -15.65 19.77 -1.98
N ARG A 66 -15.96 19.22 -3.16
CA ARG A 66 -16.53 17.87 -3.28
C ARG A 66 -15.59 16.81 -2.72
N ALA A 67 -14.28 16.93 -2.94
CA ALA A 67 -13.29 16.01 -2.35
C ALA A 67 -13.28 16.08 -0.82
N ARG A 68 -13.42 17.28 -0.24
CA ARG A 68 -13.50 17.47 1.22
C ARG A 68 -14.78 16.89 1.80
N GLU A 69 -15.92 17.07 1.13
CA GLU A 69 -17.20 16.53 1.56
C GLU A 69 -17.24 14.99 1.49
N LEU A 70 -16.66 14.40 0.44
CA LEU A 70 -16.56 12.93 0.30
C LEU A 70 -15.61 12.30 1.32
N ASP A 71 -14.70 13.05 1.94
CA ASP A 71 -13.83 12.56 3.02
C ASP A 71 -14.58 12.29 4.33
N LYS A 72 -15.90 12.50 4.35
CA LYS A 72 -16.82 12.08 5.42
C LYS A 72 -17.40 10.67 5.18
N SER A 73 -17.12 10.05 4.04
CA SER A 73 -17.67 8.75 3.65
C SER A 73 -16.60 7.67 3.58
N SER A 74 -16.99 6.47 3.97
CA SER A 74 -16.19 5.27 3.70
C SER A 74 -16.42 4.76 2.27
N VAL A 75 -15.53 3.88 1.81
CA VAL A 75 -15.71 3.15 0.56
C VAL A 75 -16.97 2.28 0.62
N LEU A 76 -17.24 1.63 1.75
CA LEU A 76 -18.44 0.81 1.93
C LEU A 76 -19.74 1.63 1.78
N ASP A 77 -19.76 2.87 2.28
CA ASP A 77 -20.92 3.77 2.12
C ASP A 77 -21.25 3.98 0.65
N ARG A 78 -20.22 4.12 -0.21
CA ARG A 78 -20.41 4.19 -1.65
C ARG A 78 -20.83 2.85 -2.24
N ILE A 79 -20.16 1.75 -1.91
CA ILE A 79 -20.49 0.41 -2.47
C ILE A 79 -21.98 0.09 -2.30
N LYS A 80 -22.56 0.42 -1.14
CA LYS A 80 -23.98 0.21 -0.82
C LYS A 80 -24.96 0.93 -1.76
N THR A 81 -24.55 1.99 -2.46
CA THR A 81 -25.42 2.79 -3.34
C THR A 81 -25.32 2.43 -4.82
N LEU A 82 -24.39 1.55 -5.21
CA LEU A 82 -24.06 1.28 -6.62
C LEU A 82 -24.98 0.26 -7.32
N GLY A 83 -25.85 -0.43 -6.56
CA GLY A 83 -26.75 -1.46 -7.08
C GLY A 83 -26.00 -2.58 -7.81
N LEU A 84 -24.94 -3.11 -7.18
CA LEU A 84 -24.08 -4.16 -7.73
C LEU A 84 -24.71 -5.54 -7.56
N SER A 85 -24.38 -6.47 -8.45
CA SER A 85 -24.68 -7.89 -8.26
C SER A 85 -23.88 -8.47 -7.09
N ARG A 86 -24.26 -9.66 -6.60
CA ARG A 86 -23.52 -10.38 -5.54
C ARG A 86 -22.04 -10.56 -5.90
N LEU A 87 -21.75 -10.97 -7.14
CA LEU A 87 -20.38 -11.15 -7.64
C LEU A 87 -19.64 -9.81 -7.68
N GLN A 88 -20.23 -8.78 -8.28
CA GLN A 88 -19.62 -7.46 -8.42
C GLN A 88 -19.29 -6.84 -7.06
N GLN A 89 -20.22 -6.93 -6.11
CA GLN A 89 -20.01 -6.42 -4.75
C GLN A 89 -18.89 -7.17 -4.03
N ALA A 90 -18.86 -8.50 -4.11
CA ALA A 90 -17.79 -9.29 -3.50
C ALA A 90 -16.42 -8.97 -4.11
N GLN A 91 -16.33 -8.87 -5.45
CA GLN A 91 -15.10 -8.51 -6.16
C GLN A 91 -14.59 -7.13 -5.74
N ILE A 92 -15.44 -6.09 -5.81
CA ILE A 92 -15.00 -4.74 -5.48
C ILE A 92 -14.73 -4.58 -3.98
N ASN A 93 -15.48 -5.26 -3.10
CA ASN A 93 -15.21 -5.23 -1.67
C ASN A 93 -13.87 -5.90 -1.34
N SER A 94 -13.58 -7.05 -1.95
CA SER A 94 -12.27 -7.73 -1.82
C SER A 94 -11.12 -6.80 -2.25
N TYR A 95 -11.26 -6.16 -3.41
CA TYR A 95 -10.27 -5.22 -3.95
C TYR A 95 -10.07 -4.02 -2.99
N MET A 96 -11.16 -3.44 -2.51
CA MET A 96 -11.10 -2.27 -1.62
C MET A 96 -10.57 -2.64 -0.22
N ALA A 97 -10.87 -3.84 0.27
CA ALA A 97 -10.30 -4.36 1.51
C ALA A 97 -8.78 -4.55 1.38
N LEU A 98 -8.32 -5.01 0.20
CA LEU A 98 -6.89 -5.00 -0.13
C LEU A 98 -6.30 -3.59 -0.05
N TYR A 99 -6.84 -2.62 -0.79
CA TYR A 99 -6.31 -1.25 -0.74
C TYR A 99 -6.33 -0.66 0.67
N ALA A 100 -7.34 -0.98 1.48
CA ALA A 100 -7.42 -0.54 2.86
C ALA A 100 -6.40 -1.22 3.78
N GLY A 101 -6.05 -2.48 3.50
CA GLY A 101 -5.50 -3.39 4.50
C GLY A 101 -6.42 -3.49 5.74
N GLU A 102 -7.72 -3.42 5.52
CA GLU A 102 -8.79 -3.30 6.51
C GLU A 102 -10.15 -3.66 5.89
N THR A 103 -11.22 -3.70 6.68
CA THR A 103 -12.61 -3.72 6.25
C THR A 103 -13.00 -2.38 5.63
N THR A 104 -13.86 -2.43 4.62
CA THR A 104 -14.13 -1.27 3.74
C THR A 104 -14.97 -0.17 4.40
N ASP A 105 -15.56 -0.43 5.58
CA ASP A 105 -16.27 0.57 6.40
C ASP A 105 -15.35 1.62 7.02
N LYS A 106 -14.05 1.30 7.17
CA LYS A 106 -13.06 2.25 7.72
C LYS A 106 -12.32 3.01 6.63
N PHE A 107 -12.29 2.48 5.41
CA PHE A 107 -11.45 2.98 4.34
C PHE A 107 -12.01 4.26 3.74
N GLY A 108 -11.21 5.34 3.74
CA GLY A 108 -11.61 6.65 3.24
C GLY A 108 -11.80 6.64 1.73
N LEU A 109 -13.02 6.92 1.28
CA LEU A 109 -13.40 6.92 -0.15
C LEU A 109 -12.51 7.80 -1.05
N PRO A 110 -12.18 9.06 -0.69
CA PRO A 110 -11.48 9.94 -1.62
C PRO A 110 -10.05 9.47 -1.96
N GLY A 111 -9.42 8.70 -1.07
CA GLY A 111 -8.11 8.11 -1.33
C GLY A 111 -8.10 7.22 -2.56
N VAL A 112 -9.14 6.41 -2.73
CA VAL A 112 -9.32 5.50 -3.88
C VAL A 112 -9.57 6.29 -5.16
N LEU A 113 -10.54 7.20 -5.14
CA LEU A 113 -10.90 8.02 -6.31
C LEU A 113 -9.71 8.82 -6.83
N LYS A 114 -8.88 9.33 -5.91
CA LYS A 114 -7.65 10.04 -6.25
C LYS A 114 -6.64 9.15 -6.97
N LEU A 115 -6.40 7.92 -6.50
CA LEU A 115 -5.48 6.99 -7.17
C LEU A 115 -5.97 6.65 -8.58
N PHE A 116 -7.26 6.39 -8.74
CA PHE A 116 -7.86 6.22 -10.07
C PHE A 116 -7.69 7.45 -10.97
N ALA A 117 -7.86 8.66 -10.41
CA ALA A 117 -7.60 9.91 -11.12
C ALA A 117 -6.12 10.07 -11.53
N CYS A 118 -5.17 9.64 -10.69
CA CYS A 118 -3.75 9.59 -11.06
C CYS A 118 -3.49 8.67 -12.26
N GLY A 119 -4.27 7.58 -12.40
CA GLY A 119 -4.27 6.68 -13.56
C GLY A 119 -4.95 7.25 -14.81
N GLY A 120 -5.08 8.58 -14.91
CA GLY A 120 -5.71 9.24 -16.05
C GLY A 120 -7.22 9.08 -16.11
N TRP A 121 -7.89 8.87 -14.96
CA TRP A 121 -9.34 8.67 -14.85
C TRP A 121 -9.88 7.54 -15.74
N ASN A 122 -9.04 6.55 -16.04
CA ASN A 122 -9.35 5.48 -16.98
C ASN A 122 -9.05 4.12 -16.36
N TYR A 123 -10.00 3.20 -16.47
CA TYR A 123 -9.89 1.87 -15.89
C TYR A 123 -8.71 1.08 -16.44
N ASP A 124 -8.57 1.02 -17.77
CA ASP A 124 -7.53 0.21 -18.40
C ASP A 124 -6.14 0.76 -18.07
N ALA A 125 -5.96 2.07 -18.13
CA ALA A 125 -4.70 2.73 -17.78
C ALA A 125 -4.37 2.57 -16.29
N PHE A 126 -5.35 2.67 -15.38
CA PHE A 126 -5.11 2.47 -13.95
C PHE A 126 -4.72 1.01 -13.64
N MET A 127 -5.44 0.05 -14.20
CA MET A 127 -5.18 -1.38 -14.00
C MET A 127 -3.80 -1.80 -14.53
N ASP A 128 -3.31 -1.17 -15.60
CA ASP A 128 -1.96 -1.37 -16.12
C ASP A 128 -0.84 -0.99 -15.12
N THR A 129 -1.16 -0.17 -14.11
CA THR A 129 -0.18 0.27 -13.09
C THR A 129 -0.11 -0.63 -11.85
N GLU A 130 -1.08 -1.55 -11.67
CA GLU A 130 -1.24 -2.32 -10.44
C GLU A 130 -0.12 -3.35 -10.22
N THR A 131 -0.03 -4.34 -11.11
CA THR A 131 0.90 -5.48 -10.95
C THR A 131 1.61 -5.87 -12.24
N HIS A 132 1.52 -5.04 -13.29
CA HIS A 132 1.98 -5.43 -14.63
C HIS A 132 3.49 -5.32 -14.81
N TYR A 133 4.11 -4.27 -14.26
CA TYR A 133 5.52 -4.00 -14.49
C TYR A 133 6.30 -3.89 -13.17
N ARG A 134 7.37 -4.70 -13.07
CA ARG A 134 8.40 -4.57 -12.03
C ARG A 134 9.60 -3.80 -12.57
N ILE A 135 10.44 -3.30 -11.65
CA ILE A 135 11.69 -2.62 -12.01
C ILE A 135 12.74 -3.67 -12.40
N GLN A 136 13.37 -3.51 -13.56
CA GLN A 136 14.52 -4.34 -13.93
C GLN A 136 15.67 -4.14 -12.94
N GLY A 137 16.21 -5.23 -12.41
CA GLY A 137 17.19 -5.19 -11.31
C GLY A 137 16.58 -5.05 -9.91
N GLY A 138 15.25 -5.06 -9.80
CA GLY A 138 14.52 -5.02 -8.54
C GLY A 138 14.49 -3.62 -7.89
N THR A 139 13.60 -3.45 -6.91
CA THR A 139 13.46 -2.19 -6.16
C THR A 139 14.75 -1.82 -5.42
N ILE A 140 15.47 -2.82 -4.88
CA ILE A 140 16.75 -2.60 -4.20
C ILE A 140 17.84 -2.05 -5.14
N GLY A 141 17.81 -2.41 -6.44
CA GLY A 141 18.73 -1.87 -7.44
C GLY A 141 18.55 -0.37 -7.62
N LEU A 142 17.30 0.11 -7.68
CA LEU A 142 17.00 1.53 -7.75
C LEU A 142 17.41 2.28 -6.48
N ILE A 143 17.14 1.71 -5.30
CA ILE A 143 17.55 2.29 -4.01
C ILE A 143 19.08 2.44 -3.95
N ASN A 144 19.82 1.37 -4.29
CA ASN A 144 21.28 1.39 -4.29
C ASN A 144 21.85 2.39 -5.30
N ALA A 145 21.24 2.51 -6.49
CA ALA A 145 21.65 3.51 -7.47
C ALA A 145 21.51 4.94 -6.95
N MET A 146 20.38 5.25 -6.28
CA MET A 146 20.16 6.57 -5.67
C MET A 146 21.11 6.86 -4.51
N LEU A 147 21.34 5.88 -3.63
CA LEU A 147 22.27 6.05 -2.50
C LEU A 147 23.72 6.22 -2.96
N ALA A 148 24.16 5.42 -3.94
CA ALA A 148 25.49 5.57 -4.53
C ALA A 148 25.70 6.94 -5.19
N ASP A 149 24.70 7.44 -5.92
CA ASP A 149 24.70 8.76 -6.57
C ASP A 149 24.69 9.92 -5.55
N SER A 150 24.10 9.71 -4.36
CA SER A 150 24.01 10.75 -3.34
C SER A 150 25.35 11.10 -2.67
N GLY A 151 26.30 10.16 -2.65
CA GLY A 151 27.54 10.27 -1.86
C GLY A 151 27.32 10.33 -0.34
N ALA A 152 26.11 10.03 0.15
CA ALA A 152 25.79 10.07 1.57
C ALA A 152 26.41 8.90 2.34
N GLU A 153 26.77 9.14 3.60
CA GLU A 153 27.06 8.06 4.54
C GLU A 153 25.76 7.32 4.88
N VAL A 154 25.79 5.98 4.81
CA VAL A 154 24.63 5.12 5.11
C VAL A 154 24.97 4.21 6.27
N ARG A 155 24.18 4.30 7.34
CA ARG A 155 24.28 3.42 8.52
C ARG A 155 23.02 2.55 8.61
N MET A 156 23.21 1.24 8.70
CA MET A 156 22.15 0.27 8.93
C MET A 156 22.12 -0.17 10.39
N SER A 157 21.00 -0.73 10.84
CA SER A 157 20.83 -1.17 12.23
C SER A 157 21.06 -0.07 13.27
N VAL A 158 20.62 1.16 12.95
CA VAL A 158 20.68 2.32 13.86
C VAL A 158 19.28 2.94 14.04
N PRO A 159 18.39 2.32 14.83
CA PRO A 159 17.10 2.91 15.16
C PRO A 159 17.25 4.28 15.84
N VAL A 160 16.53 5.28 15.35
CA VAL A 160 16.40 6.58 16.01
C VAL A 160 15.32 6.49 17.08
N THR A 161 15.62 6.95 18.29
CA THR A 161 14.70 6.93 19.45
C THR A 161 14.24 8.32 19.87
N ALA A 162 14.98 9.38 19.53
CA ALA A 162 14.54 10.75 19.80
C ALA A 162 15.16 11.77 18.85
N VAL A 163 14.44 12.88 18.65
CA VAL A 163 14.89 14.07 17.93
C VAL A 163 14.60 15.31 18.79
N GLU A 164 15.64 16.06 19.10
CA GLU A 164 15.57 17.32 19.85
C GLU A 164 16.05 18.48 18.97
N GLN A 165 15.25 19.54 18.84
CA GLN A 165 15.68 20.77 18.17
C GLN A 165 16.39 21.69 19.16
N VAL A 166 17.65 22.02 18.88
CA VAL A 166 18.52 22.79 19.80
C VAL A 166 19.61 23.53 19.02
N ASN A 167 20.00 24.71 19.50
CA ASN A 167 21.13 25.50 18.97
C ASN A 167 21.10 25.75 17.45
N GLY A 168 19.92 25.98 16.88
CA GLY A 168 19.78 26.21 15.44
C GLY A 168 19.98 24.96 14.57
N GLY A 169 19.93 23.77 15.16
CA GLY A 169 19.98 22.48 14.49
C GLY A 169 19.14 21.44 15.23
N VAL A 170 19.53 20.17 15.11
CA VAL A 170 18.89 19.04 15.77
C VAL A 170 19.93 18.09 16.38
N LYS A 171 19.57 17.46 17.49
CA LYS A 171 20.22 16.28 18.05
C LYS A 171 19.35 15.06 17.78
N ILE A 172 19.94 14.03 17.21
CA ILE A 172 19.32 12.75 16.90
C ILE A 172 19.92 11.73 17.84
N LYS A 173 19.08 11.04 18.60
CA LYS A 173 19.48 9.98 19.52
C LYS A 173 19.14 8.62 18.94
N THR A 174 20.11 7.73 18.93
CA THR A 174 19.96 6.32 18.51
C THR A 174 19.49 5.44 19.69
N ASP A 175 19.26 4.16 19.46
CA ASP A 175 18.89 3.20 20.52
C ASP A 175 20.06 2.80 21.42
N ASP A 176 21.29 2.79 20.90
CA ASP A 176 22.53 2.57 21.67
C ASP A 176 22.99 3.80 22.47
N GLY A 177 22.30 4.94 22.31
CA GLY A 177 22.55 6.17 23.06
C GLY A 177 23.53 7.14 22.41
N GLU A 178 24.04 6.84 21.21
CA GLU A 178 24.79 7.79 20.38
C GLU A 178 23.96 9.05 20.08
N ILE A 179 24.66 10.20 20.01
CA ILE A 179 24.06 11.49 19.65
C ILE A 179 24.74 12.01 18.38
N ILE A 180 23.92 12.20 17.34
CA ILE A 180 24.34 12.77 16.06
C ILE A 180 23.74 14.18 15.94
N THR A 181 24.54 15.17 15.56
CA THR A 181 24.06 16.55 15.35
C THR A 181 23.96 16.88 13.88
N ALA A 182 22.90 17.55 13.47
CA ALA A 182 22.71 18.01 12.09
C ALA A 182 22.02 19.39 12.04
N GLY A 183 22.12 20.09 10.91
CA GLY A 183 21.41 21.34 10.69
C GLY A 183 19.91 21.16 10.45
N VAL A 184 19.50 20.05 9.83
CA VAL A 184 18.12 19.66 9.51
C VAL A 184 18.05 18.14 9.56
N VAL A 185 16.89 17.57 9.92
CA VAL A 185 16.60 16.14 9.79
C VAL A 185 15.35 15.93 8.94
N VAL A 186 15.38 14.91 8.08
CA VAL A 186 14.23 14.48 7.28
C VAL A 186 13.72 13.16 7.85
N MET A 187 12.52 13.16 8.38
CA MET A 187 11.83 11.97 8.87
C MET A 187 11.10 11.29 7.71
N THR A 188 11.49 10.06 7.38
CA THR A 188 10.86 9.24 6.33
C THR A 188 10.33 7.91 6.87
N VAL A 189 10.20 7.78 8.18
CA VAL A 189 9.68 6.56 8.83
C VAL A 189 8.18 6.43 8.57
N PRO A 190 7.64 5.19 8.49
CA PRO A 190 6.20 4.97 8.33
C PRO A 190 5.37 5.66 9.41
N LEU A 191 4.15 6.11 9.09
CA LEU A 191 3.33 6.88 10.03
C LEU A 191 3.11 6.12 11.35
N ASN A 192 2.94 4.80 11.27
CA ASN A 192 2.66 3.96 12.42
C ASN A 192 3.84 3.80 13.38
N THR A 193 5.07 4.19 13.00
CA THR A 193 6.27 3.95 13.80
C THR A 193 6.75 5.20 14.55
N TYR A 194 6.15 6.37 14.28
CA TYR A 194 6.43 7.60 15.05
C TYR A 194 6.24 7.45 16.55
N LYS A 195 5.43 6.48 17.01
CA LYS A 195 5.26 6.16 18.44
C LYS A 195 6.56 5.74 19.14
N HIS A 196 7.58 5.34 18.38
CA HIS A 196 8.89 4.93 18.89
C HIS A 196 9.88 6.11 19.03
N ILE A 197 9.53 7.29 18.53
CA ILE A 197 10.43 8.44 18.45
C ILE A 197 9.91 9.58 19.33
N GLY A 198 10.72 9.99 20.32
CA GLY A 198 10.44 11.18 21.12
C GLY A 198 10.79 12.47 20.37
N PHE A 199 9.94 13.49 20.46
CA PHE A 199 10.18 14.79 19.82
C PHE A 199 10.20 15.92 20.85
N THR A 200 11.26 16.73 20.83
CA THR A 200 11.40 17.92 21.67
C THR A 200 11.79 19.14 20.81
N PRO A 201 11.00 20.24 20.81
CA PRO A 201 9.68 20.37 21.42
C PRO A 201 8.65 19.42 20.80
N ALA A 202 7.48 19.29 21.44
CA ALA A 202 6.41 18.47 20.92
C ALA A 202 5.95 18.96 19.54
N LEU A 203 5.63 18.02 18.65
CA LEU A 203 5.09 18.30 17.30
C LEU A 203 3.74 19.02 17.38
N SER A 204 3.29 19.66 16.28
CA SER A 204 1.97 20.29 16.23
C SER A 204 0.82 19.32 16.55
N LYS A 205 -0.30 19.85 17.02
CA LYS A 205 -1.47 19.03 17.41
C LYS A 205 -2.06 18.25 16.24
N GLY A 206 -2.05 18.80 15.03
CA GLY A 206 -2.48 18.09 13.82
C GLY A 206 -1.61 16.86 13.55
N LYS A 207 -0.29 17.00 13.65
CA LYS A 207 0.65 15.88 13.47
C LYS A 207 0.55 14.85 14.60
N GLN A 208 0.42 15.28 15.86
CA GLN A 208 0.16 14.37 16.99
C GLN A 208 -1.11 13.54 16.78
N ARG A 209 -2.16 14.16 16.20
CA ARG A 209 -3.41 13.46 15.87
C ARG A 209 -3.18 12.36 14.83
N PHE A 210 -2.46 12.64 13.74
CA PHE A 210 -2.08 11.62 12.75
C PHE A 210 -1.27 10.47 13.36
N ILE A 211 -0.28 10.78 14.20
CA ILE A 211 0.55 9.76 14.86
C ILE A 211 -0.30 8.87 15.77
N LYS A 212 -1.27 9.44 16.48
CA LYS A 212 -2.17 8.69 17.35
C LYS A 212 -3.16 7.81 16.57
N GLU A 213 -3.68 8.33 15.46
CA GLU A 213 -4.61 7.59 14.58
C GLU A 213 -3.91 6.47 13.82
N GLY A 214 -2.70 6.73 13.32
CA GLY A 214 -1.99 5.86 12.39
C GLY A 214 -2.59 5.86 10.98
N GLN A 215 -2.04 5.01 10.11
CA GLN A 215 -2.64 4.60 8.85
C GLN A 215 -3.28 3.21 9.03
N LEU A 216 -4.26 2.85 8.20
CA LEU A 216 -5.16 1.72 8.44
C LEU A 216 -4.56 0.32 8.24
N SER A 217 -3.63 0.17 7.30
CA SER A 217 -3.32 -1.11 6.68
C SER A 217 -2.65 -2.08 7.66
N LYS A 218 -3.17 -3.30 7.69
CA LYS A 218 -2.70 -4.42 8.53
C LYS A 218 -2.24 -5.59 7.66
N GLY A 219 -1.74 -5.29 6.46
CA GLY A 219 -1.47 -6.27 5.43
C GLY A 219 -0.25 -7.15 5.73
N ALA A 220 -0.23 -8.31 5.08
CA ALA A 220 0.90 -9.23 5.05
C ALA A 220 1.11 -9.78 3.63
N LYS A 221 2.33 -10.24 3.34
CA LYS A 221 2.67 -10.88 2.06
C LYS A 221 3.01 -12.35 2.28
N LEU A 222 2.54 -13.20 1.39
CA LEU A 222 2.74 -14.64 1.45
C LEU A 222 3.04 -15.19 0.06
N TYR A 223 3.99 -16.11 -0.03
CA TYR A 223 4.23 -16.97 -1.17
C TYR A 223 3.99 -18.42 -0.77
N VAL A 224 3.31 -19.17 -1.62
CA VAL A 224 3.03 -20.60 -1.39
C VAL A 224 3.48 -21.38 -2.62
N HIS A 225 4.35 -22.36 -2.39
CA HIS A 225 4.77 -23.31 -3.41
C HIS A 225 3.89 -24.56 -3.32
N VAL A 226 3.10 -24.81 -4.36
CA VAL A 226 2.27 -26.01 -4.48
C VAL A 226 2.84 -26.94 -5.56
N LYS A 227 2.66 -28.24 -5.35
CA LYS A 227 3.17 -29.27 -6.25
C LYS A 227 2.47 -29.29 -7.61
N GLN A 228 1.17 -29.02 -7.62
CA GLN A 228 0.36 -29.05 -8.83
C GLN A 228 0.66 -27.82 -9.70
N ASN A 229 0.77 -28.03 -11.00
CA ASN A 229 0.74 -26.95 -11.97
C ASN A 229 -0.71 -26.46 -12.13
N LEU A 230 -1.01 -25.28 -11.57
CA LEU A 230 -2.34 -24.66 -11.62
C LEU A 230 -2.53 -23.77 -12.85
N GLY A 231 -1.49 -23.55 -13.65
CA GLY A 231 -1.48 -22.52 -14.70
C GLY A 231 -1.56 -21.11 -14.11
N ARG A 232 -2.08 -20.17 -14.91
CA ARG A 232 -2.25 -18.76 -14.52
C ARG A 232 -3.58 -18.56 -13.82
N VAL A 233 -3.54 -18.60 -12.49
CA VAL A 233 -4.70 -18.38 -11.64
C VAL A 233 -4.73 -16.98 -11.05
N PHE A 234 -5.94 -16.46 -10.87
CA PHE A 234 -6.25 -15.27 -10.10
C PHE A 234 -7.44 -15.54 -9.17
N ALA A 235 -7.40 -15.03 -7.93
CA ALA A 235 -8.55 -15.10 -7.03
C ALA A 235 -8.70 -13.85 -6.18
N PHE A 236 -9.96 -13.48 -5.94
CA PHE A 236 -10.34 -12.60 -4.84
C PHE A 236 -10.91 -13.43 -3.68
N ALA A 237 -10.67 -12.98 -2.46
CA ALA A 237 -11.43 -13.39 -1.29
C ALA A 237 -11.92 -12.16 -0.52
N ASP A 238 -13.21 -12.15 -0.18
CA ASP A 238 -13.83 -11.04 0.53
C ASP A 238 -13.28 -10.89 1.97
N GLU A 239 -13.50 -9.73 2.60
CA GLU A 239 -12.74 -9.24 3.75
C GLU A 239 -12.78 -10.11 5.02
N GLN A 240 -13.74 -11.04 5.12
CA GLN A 240 -13.82 -12.03 6.23
C GLN A 240 -12.95 -13.27 5.99
N GLN A 241 -12.38 -13.42 4.80
CA GLN A 241 -11.48 -14.51 4.42
C GLN A 241 -10.03 -14.01 4.30
N PRO A 242 -9.02 -14.89 4.44
CA PRO A 242 -7.62 -14.45 4.52
C PRO A 242 -6.92 -14.25 3.18
N LEU A 243 -7.18 -15.08 2.17
CA LEU A 243 -6.42 -15.07 0.91
C LEU A 243 -7.00 -14.06 -0.09
N ASN A 244 -7.00 -12.78 0.29
CA ASN A 244 -7.79 -11.74 -0.37
C ASN A 244 -7.40 -11.48 -1.83
N TRP A 245 -6.11 -11.61 -2.17
CA TRP A 245 -5.60 -11.55 -3.54
C TRP A 245 -4.61 -12.69 -3.75
N VAL A 246 -4.93 -13.59 -4.66
CA VAL A 246 -4.06 -14.69 -5.07
C VAL A 246 -3.75 -14.53 -6.54
N GLN A 247 -2.47 -14.63 -6.89
CA GLN A 247 -2.01 -14.53 -8.26
C GLN A 247 -0.87 -15.52 -8.48
N THR A 248 -0.78 -16.09 -9.67
CA THR A 248 0.36 -16.93 -10.03
C THR A 248 1.61 -16.07 -10.18
N HIS A 249 2.68 -16.43 -9.48
CA HIS A 249 4.00 -15.83 -9.66
C HIS A 249 4.76 -16.54 -10.78
N ASP A 250 4.79 -17.87 -10.73
CA ASP A 250 5.43 -18.73 -11.73
C ASP A 250 4.81 -20.13 -11.70
N TYR A 251 4.87 -20.86 -12.83
CA TYR A 251 4.31 -22.20 -12.97
C TYR A 251 5.00 -23.03 -14.05
N SER A 252 5.14 -24.33 -13.81
CA SER A 252 5.52 -25.32 -14.82
C SER A 252 5.23 -26.73 -14.31
N ASP A 253 5.30 -27.75 -15.17
CA ASP A 253 5.10 -29.15 -14.72
C ASP A 253 6.24 -29.63 -13.79
N GLU A 254 7.44 -29.06 -13.91
CA GLU A 254 8.60 -29.37 -13.06
C GLU A 254 8.54 -28.62 -11.72
N LEU A 255 8.11 -27.35 -11.75
CA LEU A 255 8.01 -26.49 -10.57
C LEU A 255 6.74 -26.80 -9.76
N GLY A 256 5.63 -27.09 -10.42
CA GLY A 256 4.30 -26.91 -9.85
C GLY A 256 3.83 -25.46 -10.01
N THR A 257 3.46 -24.79 -8.93
CA THR A 257 3.04 -23.38 -8.98
C THR A 257 3.48 -22.62 -7.74
N ILE A 258 4.04 -21.43 -7.94
CA ILE A 258 4.27 -20.46 -6.88
C ILE A 258 3.12 -19.45 -6.93
N LEU A 259 2.34 -19.40 -5.86
CA LEU A 259 1.28 -18.42 -5.66
C LEU A 259 1.82 -17.22 -4.89
N SER A 260 1.65 -16.02 -5.44
CA SER A 260 1.82 -14.73 -4.76
C SER A 260 0.50 -14.34 -4.12
N ILE A 261 0.48 -14.20 -2.81
CA ILE A 261 -0.72 -13.92 -2.01
C ILE A 261 -0.52 -12.63 -1.24
N THR A 262 -1.51 -11.73 -1.31
CA THR A 262 -1.57 -10.53 -0.47
C THR A 262 -2.77 -10.68 0.47
N ILE A 263 -2.51 -10.48 1.76
CA ILE A 263 -3.50 -10.58 2.83
C ILE A 263 -3.80 -9.17 3.30
N ALA A 264 -5.08 -8.79 3.34
CA ALA A 264 -5.49 -7.45 3.74
C ALA A 264 -5.27 -7.21 5.24
N ARG A 265 -5.59 -8.20 6.08
CA ARG A 265 -5.55 -8.06 7.54
C ARG A 265 -4.86 -9.26 8.18
N LYS A 266 -3.76 -9.07 8.90
CA LYS A 266 -3.03 -10.16 9.57
C LYS A 266 -3.84 -10.93 10.62
N GLU A 267 -4.98 -10.39 11.07
CA GLU A 267 -5.83 -11.05 12.06
C GLU A 267 -6.65 -12.22 11.48
N THR A 268 -6.80 -12.30 10.16
CA THR A 268 -7.55 -13.38 9.50
C THR A 268 -6.75 -14.67 9.39
N ILE A 269 -5.42 -14.59 9.45
CA ILE A 269 -4.51 -15.75 9.38
C ILE A 269 -3.14 -15.42 9.98
N ASP A 270 -2.57 -16.34 10.75
CA ASP A 270 -1.14 -16.31 11.07
C ASP A 270 -0.36 -16.83 9.86
N VAL A 271 0.32 -15.93 9.15
CA VAL A 271 1.08 -16.26 7.94
C VAL A 271 2.33 -17.10 8.20
N ASN A 272 2.78 -17.17 9.45
CA ASN A 272 3.92 -17.98 9.86
C ASN A 272 3.51 -19.37 10.39
N ASP A 273 2.21 -19.61 10.62
CA ASP A 273 1.67 -20.94 10.85
C ASP A 273 1.41 -21.63 9.50
N ARG A 274 2.37 -22.48 9.09
CA ARG A 274 2.27 -23.24 7.83
C ARG A 274 1.02 -24.10 7.76
N ASP A 275 0.54 -24.66 8.86
CA ASP A 275 -0.62 -25.55 8.84
C ASP A 275 -1.91 -24.75 8.63
N ALA A 276 -2.02 -23.56 9.23
CA ALA A 276 -3.10 -22.62 8.95
C ALA A 276 -3.09 -22.17 7.49
N VAL A 277 -1.92 -21.76 6.97
CA VAL A 277 -1.75 -21.41 5.55
C VAL A 277 -2.16 -22.57 4.64
N THR A 278 -1.73 -23.79 4.96
CA THR A 278 -2.06 -24.97 4.16
C THR A 278 -3.56 -25.22 4.09
N ARG A 279 -4.28 -25.12 5.22
CA ARG A 279 -5.75 -25.29 5.27
C ARG A 279 -6.46 -24.25 4.41
N GLU A 280 -6.08 -22.99 4.49
CA GLU A 280 -6.72 -21.90 3.73
C GLU A 280 -6.42 -22.00 2.22
N VAL A 281 -5.20 -22.40 1.84
CA VAL A 281 -4.86 -22.65 0.44
C VAL A 281 -5.67 -23.83 -0.12
N GLN A 282 -5.83 -24.90 0.66
CA GLN A 282 -6.65 -26.06 0.27
C GLN A 282 -8.16 -25.74 0.22
N LYS A 283 -8.62 -24.77 1.00
CA LYS A 283 -10.00 -24.26 0.91
C LYS A 283 -10.25 -23.56 -0.43
N MET A 284 -9.29 -22.76 -0.89
CA MET A 284 -9.35 -22.07 -2.20
C MET A 284 -9.14 -23.04 -3.37
N PHE A 285 -8.19 -23.97 -3.23
CA PHE A 285 -7.82 -24.95 -4.25
C PHE A 285 -7.85 -26.37 -3.67
N PRO A 286 -9.02 -27.03 -3.63
CA PRO A 286 -9.15 -28.37 -3.07
C PRO A 286 -8.21 -29.38 -3.73
N GLY A 287 -7.49 -30.15 -2.90
CA GLY A 287 -6.61 -31.24 -3.35
C GLY A 287 -5.17 -30.83 -3.67
N VAL A 288 -4.79 -29.56 -3.50
CA VAL A 288 -3.39 -29.13 -3.67
C VAL A 288 -2.50 -29.59 -2.52
N GLU A 289 -1.24 -29.88 -2.84
CA GLU A 289 -0.18 -30.25 -1.89
C GLU A 289 0.76 -29.05 -1.72
N VAL A 290 0.81 -28.49 -0.51
CA VAL A 290 1.69 -27.35 -0.18
C VAL A 290 3.10 -27.85 0.17
N LEU A 291 4.05 -27.56 -0.71
CA LEU A 291 5.45 -27.96 -0.57
C LEU A 291 6.22 -27.02 0.37
N GLY A 292 5.92 -25.71 0.31
CA GLY A 292 6.58 -24.71 1.15
C GLY A 292 5.86 -23.36 1.15
N THR A 293 6.21 -22.53 2.13
CA THR A 293 5.66 -21.17 2.30
C THR A 293 6.77 -20.20 2.66
N ALA A 294 6.62 -18.94 2.25
CA ALA A 294 7.47 -17.83 2.67
C ALA A 294 6.59 -16.60 2.92
N ALA A 295 6.69 -15.99 4.09
CA ALA A 295 5.83 -14.88 4.48
C ALA A 295 6.61 -13.68 4.98
N TYR A 296 6.00 -12.50 4.88
CA TYR A 296 6.43 -11.27 5.53
C TYR A 296 5.22 -10.60 6.19
N ASP A 297 5.21 -10.57 7.52
CA ASP A 297 4.20 -9.86 8.30
C ASP A 297 4.65 -8.42 8.55
N TRP A 298 4.26 -7.52 7.64
CA TRP A 298 4.53 -6.08 7.74
C TRP A 298 3.90 -5.42 8.96
N THR A 299 2.87 -6.03 9.53
CA THR A 299 2.16 -5.48 10.69
C THR A 299 2.84 -5.86 12.01
N ALA A 300 3.55 -6.99 12.05
CA ALA A 300 4.38 -7.39 13.18
C ALA A 300 5.77 -6.73 13.20
N ASP A 301 6.30 -6.32 12.04
CA ASP A 301 7.60 -5.67 11.94
C ASP A 301 7.59 -4.29 12.66
N PRO A 302 8.46 -4.06 13.66
CA PRO A 302 8.48 -2.83 14.45
C PRO A 302 8.86 -1.57 13.66
N PHE A 303 9.46 -1.72 12.46
CA PHE A 303 9.88 -0.60 11.62
C PHE A 303 8.87 -0.27 10.51
N SER A 304 7.77 -1.02 10.40
CA SER A 304 6.62 -0.68 9.55
C SER A 304 5.31 -0.58 10.32
N LEU A 305 4.99 -1.55 11.18
CA LEU A 305 3.74 -1.62 11.96
C LEU A 305 2.47 -1.43 11.10
N GLY A 306 2.49 -1.99 9.90
CA GLY A 306 1.48 -1.84 8.85
C GLY A 306 2.12 -2.00 7.47
N ALA A 307 1.30 -2.03 6.42
CA ALA A 307 1.76 -2.28 5.05
C ALA A 307 1.84 -0.97 4.23
N TRP A 308 1.14 -0.86 3.11
CA TRP A 308 1.04 0.35 2.29
C TRP A 308 0.21 1.44 2.98
N ALA A 309 0.36 2.70 2.55
CA ALA A 309 -0.44 3.79 3.06
C ALA A 309 -1.92 3.60 2.71
N ALA A 310 -2.78 3.55 3.73
CA ALA A 310 -4.22 3.54 3.56
C ALA A 310 -4.87 4.55 4.51
N TYR A 311 -5.59 5.52 3.95
CA TYR A 311 -6.25 6.56 4.73
C TYR A 311 -7.63 6.10 5.24
N GLY A 312 -7.89 6.36 6.51
CA GLY A 312 -9.25 6.28 7.07
C GLY A 312 -10.09 7.50 6.74
N VAL A 313 -11.39 7.39 7.03
CA VAL A 313 -12.36 8.49 6.86
C VAL A 313 -11.85 9.76 7.54
N GLY A 314 -11.80 10.87 6.79
CA GLY A 314 -11.42 12.20 7.30
C GLY A 314 -9.92 12.43 7.45
N GLN A 315 -9.06 11.51 6.99
CA GLN A 315 -7.60 11.69 7.07
C GLN A 315 -7.06 12.49 5.88
N LEU A 316 -7.51 12.22 4.64
CA LEU A 316 -6.94 12.86 3.45
C LEU A 316 -7.10 14.39 3.49
N SER A 317 -8.23 14.88 3.99
CA SER A 317 -8.53 16.32 4.09
C SER A 317 -7.64 17.09 5.08
N ARG A 318 -6.90 16.38 5.93
CA ARG A 318 -5.96 16.94 6.92
C ARG A 318 -4.49 16.70 6.55
N LEU A 319 -4.20 16.11 5.38
CA LEU A 319 -2.85 15.68 4.99
C LEU A 319 -1.77 16.76 5.15
N LYS A 320 -2.12 18.04 5.00
CA LYS A 320 -1.20 19.18 5.22
C LYS A 320 -0.60 19.20 6.63
N ASP A 321 -1.32 18.75 7.66
CA ASP A 321 -0.80 18.69 9.04
C ASP A 321 0.37 17.70 9.15
N LEU A 322 0.29 16.59 8.42
CA LEU A 322 1.34 15.57 8.38
C LEU A 322 2.52 16.03 7.50
N GLN A 323 2.25 16.75 6.40
CA GLN A 323 3.26 17.28 5.49
C GLN A 323 4.07 18.46 6.08
N ALA A 324 3.46 19.26 6.96
CA ALA A 324 4.05 20.52 7.42
C ALA A 324 5.39 20.29 8.14
N ALA A 325 6.40 21.07 7.74
CA ALA A 325 7.67 21.20 8.46
C ALA A 325 7.45 21.69 9.90
N GLU A 326 8.26 21.19 10.83
CA GLU A 326 8.22 21.55 12.25
C GLU A 326 9.59 22.13 12.63
N GLY A 327 9.82 23.40 12.30
CA GLY A 327 11.14 24.01 12.45
C GLY A 327 12.15 23.38 11.48
N ARG A 328 13.14 22.66 12.03
CA ARG A 328 14.22 21.97 11.30
C ARG A 328 13.99 20.46 11.15
N ILE A 329 12.77 20.00 11.43
CA ILE A 329 12.33 18.63 11.18
C ILE A 329 11.39 18.64 9.98
N LEU A 330 11.78 17.96 8.91
CA LEU A 330 11.00 17.80 7.68
C LEU A 330 10.40 16.40 7.63
N PHE A 331 9.27 16.25 6.92
CA PHE A 331 8.50 15.01 6.89
C PHE A 331 8.25 14.56 5.45
N ALA A 332 8.61 13.30 5.18
CA ALA A 332 8.40 12.62 3.92
C ALA A 332 7.99 11.16 4.19
N GLY A 333 7.84 10.37 3.13
CA GLY A 333 7.18 9.06 3.15
C GLY A 333 5.92 9.07 2.29
N ALA A 334 5.48 7.90 1.83
CA ALA A 334 4.37 7.77 0.89
C ALA A 334 3.06 8.33 1.46
N GLU A 335 2.83 8.16 2.77
CA GLU A 335 1.69 8.73 3.54
C GLU A 335 1.64 10.26 3.52
N THR A 336 2.71 10.92 3.09
CA THR A 336 2.80 12.39 3.01
C THR A 336 2.70 12.90 1.56
N SER A 337 2.62 12.01 0.58
CA SER A 337 2.58 12.37 -0.83
C SER A 337 1.17 12.78 -1.27
N ASN A 338 1.10 13.67 -2.27
CA ASN A 338 -0.16 14.14 -2.81
C ASN A 338 -0.75 13.14 -3.80
N GLY A 339 0.06 12.57 -4.70
CA GLY A 339 -0.39 11.66 -5.75
C GLY A 339 -0.54 10.20 -5.30
N TRP A 340 0.35 9.34 -5.83
CA TRP A 340 0.35 7.87 -5.67
C TRP A 340 0.78 7.42 -4.26
N HIS A 341 -0.03 7.76 -3.26
CA HIS A 341 0.29 7.56 -1.85
C HIS A 341 0.44 6.10 -1.41
N ALA A 342 -0.16 5.15 -2.13
CA ALA A 342 -0.05 3.72 -1.83
C ALA A 342 1.15 3.06 -2.54
N ASN A 343 2.03 3.84 -3.19
CA ASN A 343 3.00 3.34 -4.14
C ASN A 343 4.42 3.88 -3.89
N ILE A 344 5.39 3.25 -4.55
CA ILE A 344 6.80 3.71 -4.59
C ILE A 344 6.89 5.15 -5.10
N ASP A 345 6.08 5.51 -6.09
CA ASP A 345 6.07 6.85 -6.68
C ASP A 345 5.77 7.95 -5.66
N GLY A 346 4.79 7.75 -4.76
CA GLY A 346 4.50 8.69 -3.68
C GLY A 346 5.68 8.87 -2.72
N ALA A 347 6.43 7.81 -2.41
CA ALA A 347 7.64 7.92 -1.60
C ALA A 347 8.70 8.79 -2.32
N VAL A 348 8.91 8.59 -3.61
CA VAL A 348 9.83 9.42 -4.43
C VAL A 348 9.35 10.88 -4.49
N GLU A 349 8.07 11.14 -4.71
CA GLU A 349 7.45 12.48 -4.70
C GLU A 349 7.80 13.22 -3.41
N SER A 350 7.60 12.55 -2.26
CA SER A 350 7.87 13.13 -0.95
C SER A 350 9.37 13.39 -0.71
N GLY A 351 10.25 12.54 -1.22
CA GLY A 351 11.70 12.72 -1.15
C GLY A 351 12.18 13.93 -1.95
N LEU A 352 11.61 14.15 -3.15
CA LEU A 352 11.88 15.34 -3.96
C LEU A 352 11.41 16.62 -3.25
N ARG A 353 10.23 16.58 -2.62
CA ARG A 353 9.73 17.69 -1.79
C ARG A 353 10.68 17.98 -0.63
N ALA A 354 11.07 16.96 0.13
CA ALA A 354 11.97 17.10 1.26
C ALA A 354 13.34 17.66 0.85
N GLY A 355 13.93 17.19 -0.25
CA GLY A 355 15.20 17.72 -0.76
C GLY A 355 15.13 19.23 -1.08
N ARG A 356 14.01 19.68 -1.67
CA ARG A 356 13.76 21.11 -1.91
C ARG A 356 13.64 21.89 -0.60
N GLU A 357 12.94 21.37 0.40
CA GLU A 357 12.76 22.00 1.71
C GLU A 357 14.07 22.04 2.51
N VAL A 358 14.90 20.99 2.44
CA VAL A 358 16.27 21.00 3.00
C VAL A 358 17.07 22.15 2.39
N LYS A 359 17.06 22.28 1.05
CA LYS A 359 17.78 23.37 0.36
C LYS A 359 17.33 24.75 0.83
N GLN A 360 16.02 24.94 1.08
CA GLN A 360 15.47 26.22 1.57
C GLN A 360 15.90 26.55 3.01
N LEU A 361 16.14 25.54 3.85
CA LEU A 361 16.55 25.73 5.25
C LEU A 361 18.07 25.85 5.45
N LEU A 362 18.86 25.41 4.46
CA LEU A 362 20.32 25.47 4.47
C LEU A 362 20.92 26.51 3.52
N SER A 363 20.10 27.12 2.66
CA SER A 363 20.45 28.34 1.90
C SER A 363 20.44 29.55 2.81
#